data_AF-A0A5R9CNU9-F1
#
_entry.id   AF-A0A5R9CNU9-F1
#
_cell.length_a   1.000
_cell.length_b   1.000
_cell.length_c   1.000
_cell.angle_alpha   90.00
_cell.angle_beta   90.00
_cell.angle_gamma   90.00
#
_symmetry.space_group_name_H-M   'P 1'
#
loop_
_entity.id
_entity.type
_entity.pdbx_description
1 polymer ?
#
loop_
_entity_poly.entity_id
_entity_poly.type
_entity_poly.pdbx_seq_one_letter_code
_entity_poly.pdbx_strand_id
1 'polypeptide(L)'
;MENNVILSLGSNIGNREFYLNQAISQIGQDTHILVNQQSDFYETSPVGNVKQRQFINLALNIATTYTPEKLLTRVHQIEASLNRTRDIHWGPRTLDIDIVFWNDQQIKTTDLTVPHPEAFNRLFVLAPTLEVIDANFPLYKQIKAAVDGWSAKDQQVNLIRREDQSETVIQSSVRHLLSAIGDDPDRPGLVETPDRVFRMYHEIFSSQGIENFQDYKLFKTDETNDAKMIMMKNIPFYSMCEHHMMPFWGKVHIAYIPDHGTIIGLSKLPRLVDFVSHKLGLQEKVTDDLVIQLNRILAPKGVAVIVDARHMCVEMRGVKKTDSSTRTIRFTGVFDKQPELRTEFLNSIGDVNGKTI
;
A
#
# COMPACT_ATOMS: atom_id res chain seq x y z
N MET A 1 -17.73 8.20 -28.26
CA MET A 1 -16.47 7.52 -28.57
C MET A 1 -15.55 7.76 -27.39
N GLU A 2 -14.89 6.71 -26.91
CA GLU A 2 -13.87 6.83 -25.86
C GLU A 2 -12.57 7.27 -26.54
N ASN A 3 -12.01 8.40 -26.12
CA ASN A 3 -10.73 8.90 -26.61
C ASN A 3 -9.63 8.49 -25.64
N ASN A 4 -8.59 7.83 -26.15
CA ASN A 4 -7.37 7.55 -25.41
C ASN A 4 -6.46 8.79 -25.43
N VAL A 5 -6.11 9.30 -24.25
CA VAL A 5 -5.36 10.53 -24.07
C VAL A 5 -4.21 10.29 -23.11
N ILE A 6 -3.03 10.82 -23.45
CA ILE A 6 -1.88 10.82 -22.56
C ILE A 6 -1.74 12.20 -21.92
N LEU A 7 -1.80 12.24 -20.60
CA LEU A 7 -1.52 13.43 -19.81
C LEU A 7 -0.12 13.33 -19.20
N SER A 8 0.64 14.42 -19.21
CA SER A 8 1.88 14.54 -18.43
C SER A 8 1.64 15.50 -17.28
N LEU A 9 1.96 15.07 -16.06
CA LEU A 9 1.79 15.87 -14.85
C LEU A 9 3.17 16.17 -14.25
N GLY A 10 3.36 17.39 -13.74
CA GLY A 10 4.59 17.85 -13.11
C GLY A 10 4.35 18.75 -11.91
N SER A 11 5.21 18.65 -10.88
CA SER A 11 5.18 19.54 -9.71
C SER A 11 6.59 19.82 -9.18
N ASN A 12 6.90 21.08 -8.83
CA ASN A 12 8.18 21.44 -8.22
C ASN A 12 8.11 22.38 -7.00
N ILE A 13 6.92 22.87 -6.63
CA ILE A 13 6.70 23.67 -5.41
C ILE A 13 6.10 22.81 -4.30
N GLY A 14 6.51 23.08 -3.06
CA GLY A 14 5.85 22.52 -1.86
C GLY A 14 5.98 21.00 -1.77
N ASN A 15 4.90 20.34 -1.39
CA ASN A 15 4.81 18.88 -1.36
C ASN A 15 4.41 18.34 -2.75
N ARG A 16 5.43 18.12 -3.58
CA ARG A 16 5.30 17.77 -5.00
C ARG A 16 4.42 16.53 -5.23
N GLU A 17 4.65 15.46 -4.47
CA GLU A 17 3.89 14.21 -4.59
C GLU A 17 2.45 14.37 -4.13
N PHE A 18 2.21 15.15 -3.07
CA PHE A 18 0.84 15.45 -2.64
C PHE A 18 0.03 16.10 -3.76
N TYR A 19 0.58 17.12 -4.43
CA TYR A 19 -0.13 17.78 -5.52
C TYR A 19 -0.42 16.84 -6.70
N LEU A 20 0.54 16.00 -7.07
CA LEU A 20 0.35 14.99 -8.13
C LEU A 20 -0.72 13.97 -7.74
N ASN A 21 -0.68 13.44 -6.51
CA ASN A 21 -1.67 12.48 -6.03
C ASN A 21 -3.08 13.09 -5.92
N GLN A 22 -3.20 14.34 -5.48
CA GLN A 22 -4.48 15.05 -5.46
C GLN A 22 -5.02 15.28 -6.88
N ALA A 23 -4.16 15.60 -7.84
CA ALA A 23 -4.55 15.73 -9.24
C ALA A 23 -5.08 14.40 -9.79
N ILE A 24 -4.35 13.29 -9.59
CA ILE A 24 -4.77 11.95 -9.99
C ILE A 24 -6.13 11.60 -9.36
N SER A 25 -6.33 11.89 -8.07
CA SER A 25 -7.59 11.65 -7.39
C SER A 25 -8.75 12.46 -8.00
N GLN A 26 -8.54 13.76 -8.27
CA GLN A 26 -9.56 14.61 -8.90
C GLN A 26 -9.89 14.19 -10.35
N ILE A 27 -8.90 13.72 -11.10
CA ILE A 27 -9.10 13.14 -12.44
C ILE A 27 -9.91 11.85 -12.34
N GLY A 28 -9.56 10.95 -11.43
CA GLY A 28 -10.23 9.66 -11.26
C GLY A 28 -11.65 9.74 -10.67
N GLN A 29 -12.01 10.85 -10.02
CA GLN A 29 -13.37 11.10 -9.53
C GLN A 29 -14.31 11.68 -10.62
N ASP A 30 -13.77 12.09 -11.77
CA ASP A 30 -14.55 12.65 -12.86
C ASP A 30 -15.25 11.54 -13.65
N THR A 31 -16.58 11.54 -13.70
CA THR A 31 -17.36 10.50 -14.38
C THR A 31 -17.16 10.45 -15.89
N HIS A 32 -16.54 11.47 -16.49
CA HIS A 32 -16.20 11.51 -17.91
C HIS A 32 -14.78 11.02 -18.22
N ILE A 33 -14.00 10.67 -17.20
CA ILE A 33 -12.61 10.23 -17.33
C ILE A 33 -12.43 8.89 -16.62
N LEU A 34 -11.79 7.95 -17.31
CA LEU A 34 -11.32 6.69 -16.75
C LEU A 34 -9.79 6.71 -16.80
N VAL A 35 -9.14 6.51 -15.66
CA VAL A 35 -7.67 6.35 -15.61
C VAL A 35 -7.35 4.89 -15.88
N ASN A 36 -6.78 4.60 -17.05
CA ASN A 36 -6.43 3.24 -17.48
C ASN A 36 -5.11 2.80 -16.86
N GLN A 37 -4.13 3.72 -16.86
CA GLN A 37 -2.77 3.42 -16.44
C GLN A 37 -2.07 4.67 -15.92
N GLN A 38 -1.14 4.47 -14.99
CA GLN A 38 -0.30 5.50 -14.40
C GLN A 38 1.15 5.02 -14.42
N SER A 39 2.07 5.91 -14.76
CA SER A 39 3.52 5.64 -14.67
C SER A 39 4.01 5.77 -13.24
N ASP A 40 5.22 5.32 -12.98
CA ASP A 40 5.95 5.70 -11.78
C ASP A 40 6.26 7.22 -11.76
N PHE A 41 6.69 7.73 -10.60
CA PHE A 41 7.17 9.10 -10.48
C PHE A 41 8.63 9.22 -10.95
N TYR A 42 8.94 10.35 -11.55
CA TYR A 42 10.25 10.68 -12.08
C TYR A 42 10.74 12.02 -11.55
N GLU A 43 11.88 12.03 -10.86
CA GLU A 43 12.54 13.27 -10.44
C GLU A 43 13.43 13.80 -11.56
N THR A 44 13.22 15.05 -11.98
CA THR A 44 13.90 15.62 -13.13
C THR A 44 14.43 17.04 -12.88
N SER A 45 15.55 17.36 -13.53
CA SER A 45 16.06 18.72 -13.54
C SER A 45 15.10 19.66 -14.30
N PRO A 46 14.86 20.88 -13.79
CA PRO A 46 13.99 21.84 -14.47
C PRO A 46 14.50 22.19 -15.87
N VAL A 47 13.57 22.45 -16.78
CA VAL A 47 13.88 22.95 -18.13
C VAL A 47 13.94 24.48 -18.11
N GLY A 48 14.90 25.05 -18.83
CA GLY A 48 15.13 26.50 -18.91
C GLY A 48 16.16 27.01 -17.89
N ASN A 49 16.75 28.17 -18.17
CA ASN A 49 17.88 28.75 -17.40
C ASN A 49 17.48 29.37 -16.05
N VAL A 50 16.39 28.90 -15.42
CA VAL A 50 15.89 29.42 -14.14
C VAL A 50 16.32 28.48 -13.01
N LYS A 51 16.98 29.02 -11.98
CA LYS A 51 17.38 28.24 -10.80
C LYS A 51 16.14 27.91 -9.97
N GLN A 52 15.69 26.66 -10.04
CA GLN A 52 14.50 26.15 -9.34
C GLN A 52 14.72 24.72 -8.83
N ARG A 53 13.82 24.25 -7.93
CA ARG A 53 13.84 22.88 -7.41
C ARG A 53 13.57 21.88 -8.54
N GLN A 54 14.06 20.65 -8.37
CA GLN A 54 13.74 19.53 -9.26
C GLN A 54 12.23 19.25 -9.31
N PHE A 55 11.73 18.86 -10.47
CA PHE A 55 10.34 18.46 -10.67
C PHE A 55 10.16 16.98 -10.31
N ILE A 56 8.97 16.62 -9.82
CA ILE A 56 8.47 15.25 -9.91
C ILE A 56 7.46 15.22 -11.05
N ASN A 57 7.58 14.24 -11.95
CA ASN A 57 6.73 14.08 -13.12
C ASN A 57 6.18 12.65 -13.22
N LEU A 58 5.04 12.50 -13.90
CA LEU A 58 4.45 11.21 -14.27
C LEU A 58 3.61 11.36 -15.54
N ALA A 59 3.22 10.25 -16.15
CA ALA A 59 2.22 10.18 -17.21
C ALA A 59 0.99 9.38 -16.77
N LEU A 60 -0.18 9.82 -17.26
CA LEU A 60 -1.44 9.07 -17.15
C LEU A 60 -1.92 8.72 -18.55
N ASN A 61 -2.31 7.46 -18.74
CA ASN A 61 -3.16 7.04 -19.85
C ASN A 61 -4.60 7.04 -19.37
N ILE A 62 -5.43 7.86 -20.00
CA ILE A 62 -6.84 8.00 -19.67
C ILE A 62 -7.72 7.72 -20.88
N ALA A 63 -8.91 7.18 -20.64
CA ALA A 63 -10.02 7.22 -21.59
C ALA A 63 -10.98 8.35 -21.18
N THR A 64 -11.43 9.16 -22.15
CA THR A 64 -12.38 10.23 -21.86
C THR A 64 -13.46 10.37 -22.92
N THR A 65 -14.65 10.79 -22.47
CA THR A 65 -15.77 11.20 -23.32
C THR A 65 -15.77 12.70 -23.65
N TYR A 66 -14.83 13.46 -23.07
CA TYR A 66 -14.69 14.89 -23.36
C TYR A 66 -14.15 15.15 -24.78
N THR A 67 -14.47 16.33 -25.29
CA THR A 67 -13.74 16.93 -26.42
C THR A 67 -12.42 17.51 -25.91
N PRO A 68 -11.43 17.77 -26.78
CA PRO A 68 -10.14 18.33 -26.38
C PRO A 68 -10.25 19.64 -25.58
N GLU A 69 -11.16 20.54 -25.96
CA GLU A 69 -11.38 21.83 -25.30
C GLU A 69 -12.01 21.66 -23.90
N LYS A 70 -12.94 20.69 -23.78
CA LYS A 70 -13.56 20.38 -22.48
C LYS A 70 -12.56 19.75 -21.53
N LEU A 71 -11.71 18.83 -22.02
CA LEU A 71 -10.65 18.23 -21.20
C LEU A 71 -9.64 19.30 -20.76
N LEU A 72 -9.21 20.19 -21.66
CA LEU A 72 -8.32 21.30 -21.31
C LEU A 72 -8.93 22.21 -20.24
N THR A 73 -10.21 22.53 -20.37
CA THR A 73 -10.94 23.32 -19.36
C THR A 73 -10.95 22.61 -18.00
N ARG A 74 -11.20 21.30 -18.00
CA ARG A 74 -11.21 20.49 -16.78
C ARG A 74 -9.83 20.43 -16.12
N VAL A 75 -8.78 20.24 -16.92
CA VAL A 75 -7.38 20.29 -16.46
C VAL A 75 -7.09 21.62 -15.76
N HIS A 76 -7.42 22.75 -16.38
CA HIS A 76 -7.22 24.07 -15.77
C HIS A 76 -7.97 24.25 -14.44
N GLN A 77 -9.17 23.65 -14.30
CA GLN A 77 -9.90 23.68 -13.03
C GLN A 77 -9.19 22.90 -11.93
N ILE A 78 -8.60 21.74 -12.25
CA ILE A 78 -7.85 20.92 -11.29
C ILE A 78 -6.58 21.66 -10.85
N GLU A 79 -5.88 22.29 -11.78
CA GLU A 79 -4.70 23.09 -11.45
C GLU A 79 -5.03 24.30 -10.57
N ALA A 80 -6.13 24.99 -10.88
CA ALA A 80 -6.60 26.12 -10.09
C ALA A 80 -7.00 25.70 -8.67
N SER A 81 -7.65 24.53 -8.51
CA SER A 81 -8.03 24.01 -7.19
C SER A 81 -6.83 23.64 -6.32
N LEU A 82 -5.67 23.38 -6.93
CA LEU A 82 -4.41 23.05 -6.28
C LEU A 82 -3.42 24.24 -6.23
N ASN A 83 -3.97 25.46 -6.18
CA ASN A 83 -3.26 26.73 -5.95
C ASN A 83 -2.17 27.05 -6.99
N ARG A 84 -2.39 26.73 -8.28
CA ARG A 84 -1.50 27.17 -9.35
C ARG A 84 -1.55 28.70 -9.51
N THR A 85 -0.43 29.40 -9.29
CA THR A 85 -0.25 30.82 -9.68
C THR A 85 0.56 30.93 -10.98
N ARG A 86 0.15 31.83 -11.89
CA ARG A 86 0.78 32.02 -13.21
C ARG A 86 1.64 33.29 -13.22
N ASP A 87 2.69 33.32 -12.39
CA ASP A 87 3.48 34.53 -12.19
C ASP A 87 4.64 34.68 -13.21
N ILE A 88 5.23 33.58 -13.71
CA ILE A 88 6.39 33.60 -14.64
C ILE A 88 6.29 32.45 -15.67
N HIS A 89 6.61 32.71 -16.95
CA HIS A 89 6.74 31.68 -17.99
C HIS A 89 7.91 30.73 -17.66
N TRP A 90 7.65 29.42 -17.58
CA TRP A 90 8.56 28.37 -17.04
C TRP A 90 8.97 28.55 -15.56
N GLY A 91 8.22 29.36 -14.81
CA GLY A 91 8.41 29.50 -13.37
C GLY A 91 7.95 28.27 -12.57
N PRO A 92 8.27 28.23 -11.26
CA PRO A 92 7.84 27.17 -10.36
C PRO A 92 6.31 27.04 -10.29
N ARG A 93 5.79 25.82 -10.15
CA ARG A 93 4.35 25.51 -10.09
C ARG A 93 4.04 24.42 -9.05
N THR A 94 2.91 24.55 -8.36
CA THR A 94 2.37 23.48 -7.50
C THR A 94 1.92 22.28 -8.33
N LEU A 95 1.38 22.52 -9.53
CA LEU A 95 0.96 21.50 -10.48
C LEU A 95 0.94 22.07 -11.91
N ASP A 96 1.33 21.24 -12.87
CA ASP A 96 1.22 21.46 -14.31
C ASP A 96 0.73 20.17 -14.95
N ILE A 97 -0.32 20.22 -15.77
CA ILE A 97 -0.87 19.09 -16.50
C ILE A 97 -0.94 19.44 -17.98
N ASP A 98 -0.17 18.73 -18.79
CA ASP A 98 -0.16 18.88 -20.25
C ASP A 98 -0.93 17.73 -20.92
N ILE A 99 -1.79 18.05 -21.89
CA ILE A 99 -2.38 17.07 -22.81
C ILE A 99 -1.36 16.78 -23.91
N VAL A 100 -0.74 15.62 -23.87
CA VAL A 100 0.44 15.31 -24.70
C VAL A 100 0.05 14.64 -26.01
N PHE A 101 -0.80 13.62 -25.95
CA PHE A 101 -1.24 12.84 -27.11
C PHE A 101 -2.74 12.55 -27.03
N TRP A 102 -3.41 12.46 -28.18
CA TRP A 102 -4.85 12.20 -28.29
C TRP A 102 -5.09 11.22 -29.43
N ASN A 103 -5.34 9.95 -29.12
CA ASN A 103 -5.43 8.86 -30.10
C ASN A 103 -4.26 8.94 -31.11
N ASP A 104 -4.57 8.99 -32.40
CA ASP A 104 -3.70 9.26 -33.54
C ASP A 104 -3.93 10.68 -34.12
N GLN A 105 -4.65 11.55 -33.41
CA GLN A 105 -5.11 12.83 -33.93
C GLN A 105 -4.07 13.94 -33.79
N GLN A 106 -4.05 14.81 -34.80
CA GLN A 106 -3.43 16.13 -34.70
C GLN A 106 -4.51 17.17 -34.45
N ILE A 107 -4.39 17.87 -33.33
CA ILE A 107 -5.34 18.92 -32.92
C ILE A 107 -4.56 20.23 -32.89
N LYS A 108 -5.11 21.26 -33.53
CA LYS A 108 -4.57 22.61 -33.48
C LYS A 108 -5.71 23.60 -33.35
N THR A 109 -5.92 24.08 -32.13
CA THR A 109 -6.84 25.17 -31.81
C THR A 109 -6.04 26.38 -31.34
N THR A 110 -6.72 27.46 -30.98
CA THR A 110 -6.07 28.65 -30.41
C THR A 110 -5.34 28.33 -29.10
N ASP A 111 -5.91 27.43 -28.30
CA ASP A 111 -5.46 27.17 -26.91
C ASP A 111 -4.85 25.78 -26.71
N LEU A 112 -4.89 24.90 -27.72
CA LEU A 112 -4.41 23.53 -27.62
C LEU A 112 -3.70 23.08 -28.90
N THR A 113 -2.52 22.48 -28.74
CA THR A 113 -1.83 21.76 -29.81
C THR A 113 -1.51 20.35 -29.34
N VAL A 114 -1.97 19.34 -30.08
CA VAL A 114 -1.71 17.91 -29.84
C VAL A 114 -1.21 17.27 -31.15
N PRO A 115 -0.13 16.46 -31.15
CA PRO A 115 0.78 16.23 -30.03
C PRO A 115 1.39 17.51 -29.47
N HIS A 116 1.66 17.53 -28.16
CA HIS A 116 2.24 18.73 -27.53
C HIS A 116 3.57 19.08 -28.23
N PRO A 117 3.81 20.36 -28.62
CA PRO A 117 4.93 20.72 -29.50
C PRO A 117 6.30 20.30 -28.97
N GLU A 118 6.48 20.38 -27.65
CA GLU A 118 7.75 20.04 -26.97
C GLU A 118 7.81 18.58 -26.48
N ALA A 119 6.82 17.73 -26.77
CA ALA A 119 6.77 16.37 -26.24
C ALA A 119 8.03 15.57 -26.59
N PHE A 120 8.46 15.63 -27.86
CA PHE A 120 9.64 14.92 -28.34
C PHE A 120 10.98 15.57 -27.94
N ASN A 121 10.94 16.76 -27.34
CA ASN A 121 12.12 17.48 -26.85
C ASN A 121 12.30 17.32 -25.32
N ARG A 122 11.52 16.45 -24.66
CA ARG A 122 11.46 16.35 -23.19
C ARG A 122 11.46 14.90 -22.74
N LEU A 123 12.59 14.39 -22.26
CA LEU A 123 12.67 13.01 -21.78
C LEU A 123 11.71 12.74 -20.62
N PHE A 124 11.52 13.70 -19.72
CA PHE A 124 10.57 13.59 -18.62
C PHE A 124 9.10 13.45 -19.04
N VAL A 125 8.78 13.72 -20.32
CA VAL A 125 7.46 13.46 -20.91
C VAL A 125 7.45 12.07 -21.56
N LEU A 126 8.48 11.74 -22.34
CA LEU A 126 8.52 10.51 -23.13
C LEU A 126 8.76 9.25 -22.28
N ALA A 127 9.69 9.30 -21.32
CA ALA A 127 10.03 8.13 -20.50
C ALA A 127 8.84 7.64 -19.66
N PRO A 128 8.11 8.50 -18.93
CA PRO A 128 6.90 8.06 -18.23
C PRO A 128 5.78 7.64 -19.19
N THR A 129 5.69 8.29 -20.37
CA THR A 129 4.69 7.91 -21.39
C THR A 129 4.87 6.46 -21.84
N LEU A 130 6.10 5.97 -22.03
CA LEU A 130 6.37 4.59 -22.44
C LEU A 130 5.86 3.53 -21.45
N GLU A 131 5.71 3.86 -20.18
CA GLU A 131 5.18 2.93 -19.17
C GLU A 131 3.66 2.75 -19.26
N VAL A 132 2.96 3.76 -19.81
CA VAL A 132 1.50 3.82 -19.84
C VAL A 132 0.90 3.58 -21.23
N ILE A 133 1.73 3.23 -22.21
CA ILE A 133 1.30 2.91 -23.57
C ILE A 133 1.83 1.52 -23.98
N ASP A 134 1.15 0.89 -24.94
CA ASP A 134 1.56 -0.39 -25.51
C ASP A 134 2.09 -0.24 -26.95
N ALA A 135 2.52 -1.36 -27.54
CA ALA A 135 3.02 -1.40 -28.92
C ALA A 135 1.97 -1.02 -29.98
N ASN A 136 0.68 -0.99 -29.64
CA ASN A 136 -0.40 -0.60 -30.53
C ASN A 136 -0.63 0.92 -30.53
N PHE A 137 -0.04 1.65 -29.58
CA PHE A 137 -0.13 3.11 -29.55
C PHE A 137 0.50 3.71 -30.82
N PRO A 138 -0.20 4.63 -31.54
CA PRO A 138 0.22 5.09 -32.87
C PRO A 138 1.66 5.60 -32.97
N LEU A 139 2.14 6.26 -31.91
CA LEU A 139 3.48 6.86 -31.85
C LEU A 139 4.49 6.01 -31.07
N TYR A 140 4.14 4.79 -30.65
CA TYR A 140 4.98 3.96 -29.77
C TYR A 140 6.42 3.83 -30.28
N LYS A 141 6.61 3.48 -31.57
CA LYS A 141 7.94 3.30 -32.16
C LYS A 141 8.76 4.58 -32.17
N GLN A 142 8.11 5.73 -32.39
CA GLN A 142 8.77 7.04 -32.44
C GLN A 142 9.17 7.49 -31.04
N ILE A 143 8.27 7.34 -30.06
CA ILE A 143 8.53 7.63 -28.64
C ILE A 143 9.67 6.75 -28.14
N LYS A 144 9.62 5.44 -28.43
CA LYS A 144 10.67 4.49 -28.02
C LYS A 144 12.03 4.87 -28.63
N ALA A 145 12.10 5.16 -29.92
CA ALA A 145 13.33 5.57 -30.57
C ALA A 145 13.90 6.88 -30.00
N ALA A 146 13.04 7.83 -29.65
CA ALA A 146 13.45 9.09 -29.03
C ALA A 146 14.01 8.90 -27.61
N VAL A 147 13.42 7.98 -26.82
CA VAL A 147 13.93 7.63 -25.49
C VAL A 147 15.25 6.85 -25.58
N ASP A 148 15.31 5.83 -26.45
CA ASP A 148 16.52 5.01 -26.65
C ASP A 148 17.73 5.84 -27.13
N GLY A 149 17.47 6.89 -27.94
CA GLY A 149 18.50 7.79 -28.47
C GLY A 149 18.90 8.94 -27.54
N TRP A 150 18.33 9.03 -26.34
CA TRP A 150 18.53 10.19 -25.46
C TRP A 150 19.91 10.20 -24.78
N SER A 151 20.56 11.36 -24.73
CA SER A 151 21.84 11.54 -24.03
C SER A 151 21.63 12.09 -22.61
N ALA A 152 22.29 11.47 -21.63
CA ALA A 152 22.20 11.89 -20.22
C ALA A 152 22.69 13.33 -19.94
N LYS A 153 23.34 13.99 -20.91
CA LYS A 153 23.74 15.40 -20.80
C LYS A 153 22.61 16.39 -21.07
N ASP A 154 21.51 15.96 -21.67
CA ASP A 154 20.44 16.85 -22.14
C ASP A 154 19.37 17.11 -21.05
N GLN A 155 19.11 16.13 -20.19
CA GLN A 155 18.26 16.28 -18.99
C GLN A 155 18.52 15.13 -18.01
N GLN A 156 18.59 15.42 -16.71
CA GLN A 156 18.62 14.37 -15.69
C GLN A 156 17.19 13.91 -15.39
N VAL A 157 16.95 12.62 -15.53
CA VAL A 157 15.66 11.96 -15.26
C VAL A 157 15.93 10.72 -14.43
N ASN A 158 15.46 10.71 -13.18
CA ASN A 158 15.65 9.62 -12.23
C ASN A 158 14.29 9.02 -11.85
N LEU A 159 14.16 7.71 -12.00
CA LEU A 159 12.98 6.97 -11.55
C LEU A 159 12.93 6.98 -10.01
N ILE A 160 11.79 7.37 -9.44
CA ILE A 160 11.53 7.28 -8.00
C ILE A 160 10.86 5.92 -7.74
N ARG A 161 11.56 5.01 -7.05
CA ARG A 161 11.02 3.67 -6.79
C ARG A 161 9.81 3.77 -5.87
N ARG A 162 8.84 2.86 -6.04
CA ARG A 162 7.60 2.82 -5.26
C ARG A 162 7.80 2.83 -3.72
N GLU A 163 8.90 2.25 -3.23
CA GLU A 163 9.30 2.31 -1.82
C GLU A 163 9.61 3.75 -1.38
N ASP A 164 10.39 4.49 -2.18
CA ASP A 164 10.75 5.90 -1.93
C ASP A 164 9.51 6.82 -1.99
N GLN A 165 8.53 6.48 -2.85
CA GLN A 165 7.24 7.17 -2.92
C GLN A 165 6.42 6.93 -1.65
N SER A 166 6.40 5.69 -1.15
CA SER A 166 5.65 5.37 0.06
C SER A 166 6.21 6.10 1.28
N GLU A 167 7.54 6.24 1.37
CA GLU A 167 8.19 7.00 2.43
C GLU A 167 7.74 8.46 2.43
N THR A 168 7.87 9.13 1.29
CA THR A 168 7.54 10.55 1.15
C THR A 168 6.05 10.82 1.39
N VAL A 169 5.17 9.96 0.86
CA VAL A 169 3.72 10.04 1.08
C VAL A 169 3.37 9.86 2.56
N ILE A 170 3.89 8.83 3.23
CA ILE A 170 3.58 8.56 4.65
C ILE A 170 4.11 9.69 5.53
N GLN A 171 5.38 10.08 5.37
CA GLN A 171 5.97 11.14 6.17
C GLN A 171 5.18 12.44 6.05
N SER A 172 4.85 12.85 4.82
CA SER A 172 4.08 14.07 4.63
C SER A 172 2.65 13.99 5.14
N SER A 173 2.00 12.83 5.02
CA SER A 173 0.67 12.58 5.60
C SER A 173 0.69 12.68 7.13
N VAL A 174 1.73 12.16 7.78
CA VAL A 174 1.90 12.28 9.23
C VAL A 174 2.10 13.72 9.65
N ARG A 175 2.90 14.51 8.91
CA ARG A 175 3.04 15.95 9.18
C ARG A 175 1.70 16.68 9.10
N HIS A 176 0.92 16.42 8.05
CA HIS A 176 -0.42 16.98 7.91
C HIS A 176 -1.36 16.55 9.04
N LEU A 177 -1.31 15.29 9.44
CA LEU A 177 -2.10 14.78 10.57
C LEU A 177 -1.76 15.52 11.87
N LEU A 178 -0.47 15.72 12.16
CA LEU A 178 -0.01 16.45 13.35
C LEU A 178 -0.52 17.89 13.35
N SER A 179 -0.41 18.59 12.22
CA SER A 179 -0.99 19.94 12.08
C SER A 179 -2.51 19.94 12.23
N ALA A 180 -3.21 18.96 11.66
CA ALA A 180 -4.66 18.87 11.68
C ALA A 180 -5.22 18.60 13.09
N ILE A 181 -4.49 17.90 13.95
CA ILE A 181 -4.85 17.71 15.37
C ILE A 181 -4.42 18.89 16.25
N GLY A 182 -3.81 19.93 15.68
CA GLY A 182 -3.43 21.16 16.37
C GLY A 182 -2.03 21.17 16.99
N ASP A 183 -1.14 20.23 16.62
CA ASP A 183 0.27 20.24 17.05
C ASP A 183 1.18 20.87 15.97
N ASP A 184 2.37 21.30 16.38
CA ASP A 184 3.39 21.86 15.49
C ASP A 184 4.33 20.73 15.00
N PRO A 185 4.29 20.33 13.71
CA PRO A 185 5.14 19.27 13.17
C PRO A 185 6.63 19.64 13.13
N ASP A 186 6.99 20.90 13.34
CA ASP A 186 8.38 21.39 13.34
C ASP A 186 8.98 21.53 14.74
N ARG A 187 8.20 21.29 15.81
CA ARG A 187 8.76 21.33 17.16
C ARG A 187 9.78 20.21 17.39
N PRO A 188 10.80 20.41 18.24
CA PRO A 188 11.91 19.45 18.40
C PRO A 188 11.49 18.00 18.71
N GLY A 189 10.38 17.80 19.41
CA GLY A 189 9.87 16.46 19.75
C GLY A 189 9.20 15.71 18.59
N LEU A 190 8.77 16.41 17.53
CA LEU A 190 7.99 15.83 16.43
C LEU A 190 8.69 15.82 15.07
N VAL A 191 9.80 16.54 14.91
CA VAL A 191 10.49 16.65 13.63
C VAL A 191 10.84 15.28 13.01
N GLU A 192 11.19 14.29 13.85
CA GLU A 192 11.48 12.92 13.44
C GLU A 192 10.27 11.98 13.45
N THR A 193 9.11 12.42 13.96
CA THR A 193 7.91 11.56 14.07
C THR A 193 7.42 11.03 12.72
N PRO A 194 7.37 11.83 11.63
CA PRO A 194 7.02 11.33 10.30
C PRO A 194 7.83 10.10 9.86
N ASP A 195 9.14 10.19 10.03
CA ASP A 195 10.09 9.16 9.66
C ASP A 195 10.00 7.92 10.59
N ARG A 196 9.83 8.14 11.90
CA ARG A 196 9.53 7.06 12.85
C ARG A 196 8.23 6.31 12.53
N VAL A 197 7.17 7.03 12.15
CA VAL A 197 5.89 6.42 11.77
C VAL A 197 6.03 5.63 10.47
N PHE A 198 6.76 6.13 9.48
CA PHE A 198 7.05 5.39 8.26
C PHE A 198 7.72 4.05 8.55
N ARG A 199 8.85 4.06 9.30
CA ARG A 199 9.54 2.82 9.68
C ARG A 199 8.64 1.87 10.46
N MET A 200 7.87 2.40 11.41
CA MET A 200 6.92 1.62 12.20
C MET A 200 5.88 0.95 11.31
N TYR A 201 5.25 1.68 10.38
CA TYR A 201 4.26 1.11 9.45
C TYR A 201 4.87 0.05 8.53
N HIS A 202 6.11 0.23 8.07
CA HIS A 202 6.80 -0.80 7.30
C HIS A 202 7.04 -2.09 8.12
N GLU A 203 7.31 -1.96 9.43
CA GLU A 203 7.48 -3.10 10.34
C GLU A 203 6.15 -3.80 10.65
N ILE A 204 5.18 -3.07 11.19
CA ILE A 204 3.94 -3.64 11.73
C ILE A 204 2.92 -4.01 10.64
N PHE A 205 3.13 -3.55 9.40
CA PHE A 205 2.34 -3.95 8.23
C PHE A 205 3.17 -4.73 7.20
N SER A 206 4.29 -5.34 7.62
CA SER A 206 5.17 -6.12 6.75
C SER A 206 4.50 -7.28 6.00
N SER A 207 3.31 -7.72 6.44
CA SER A 207 2.53 -8.78 5.79
C SER A 207 1.30 -8.28 5.02
N GLN A 208 1.11 -6.95 4.91
CA GLN A 208 -0.01 -6.36 4.19
C GLN A 208 0.04 -6.71 2.70
N GLY A 209 -1.06 -7.23 2.17
CA GLY A 209 -1.15 -7.65 0.76
C GLY A 209 -0.46 -8.99 0.44
N ILE A 210 0.14 -9.67 1.42
CA ILE A 210 0.73 -11.00 1.24
C ILE A 210 -0.29 -12.08 1.61
N GLU A 211 -0.63 -12.95 0.67
CA GLU A 211 -1.67 -13.97 0.88
C GLU A 211 -1.19 -15.21 1.62
N ASN A 212 0.06 -15.63 1.37
CA ASN A 212 0.55 -16.94 1.76
C ASN A 212 1.84 -16.84 2.58
N PHE A 213 1.85 -17.50 3.74
CA PHE A 213 3.06 -17.67 4.54
C PHE A 213 4.03 -18.63 3.85
N GLN A 214 5.28 -18.22 3.67
CA GLN A 214 6.30 -19.01 2.98
C GLN A 214 7.48 -19.42 3.89
N ASP A 215 7.67 -18.78 5.04
CA ASP A 215 8.79 -19.08 5.95
C ASP A 215 8.49 -20.27 6.86
N TYR A 216 8.31 -21.45 6.28
CA TYR A 216 8.10 -22.70 7.03
C TYR A 216 9.09 -23.79 6.62
N LYS A 217 9.26 -24.76 7.52
CA LYS A 217 10.02 -25.99 7.25
C LYS A 217 9.26 -27.16 7.85
N LEU A 218 9.05 -28.17 7.02
CA LEU A 218 8.38 -29.41 7.41
C LEU A 218 9.40 -30.50 7.70
N PHE A 219 9.04 -31.41 8.58
CA PHE A 219 9.81 -32.58 8.93
C PHE A 219 8.90 -33.81 8.89
N LYS A 220 9.49 -34.96 8.60
CA LYS A 220 8.86 -36.26 8.71
C LYS A 220 9.37 -36.96 9.97
N THR A 221 8.44 -37.46 10.78
CA THR A 221 8.72 -38.36 11.89
C THR A 221 8.25 -39.77 11.55
N ASP A 222 8.77 -40.77 12.25
CA ASP A 222 8.31 -42.15 12.09
C ASP A 222 6.79 -42.23 12.28
N GLU A 223 6.12 -42.93 11.36
CA GLU A 223 4.68 -43.11 11.41
C GLU A 223 4.31 -44.04 12.57
N THR A 224 3.89 -43.45 13.68
CA THR A 224 3.24 -44.20 14.76
C THR A 224 1.73 -44.08 14.59
N ASN A 225 0.99 -45.17 14.79
CA ASN A 225 -0.48 -45.16 14.77
C ASN A 225 -1.11 -44.22 15.83
N ASP A 226 -0.32 -43.74 16.79
CA ASP A 226 -0.74 -42.87 17.89
C ASP A 226 -0.17 -41.43 17.71
N ALA A 227 -0.68 -40.71 16.70
CA ALA A 227 -0.27 -39.32 16.47
C ALA A 227 -0.76 -38.41 17.61
N LYS A 228 0.17 -37.86 18.38
CA LYS A 228 -0.11 -37.02 19.54
C LYS A 228 -0.42 -35.57 19.15
N MET A 229 -1.20 -34.89 19.99
CA MET A 229 -1.39 -33.44 19.90
C MET A 229 -0.07 -32.71 20.10
N ILE A 230 0.29 -31.85 19.15
CA ILE A 230 1.41 -30.92 19.25
C ILE A 230 0.84 -29.54 19.50
N MET A 231 1.29 -28.88 20.58
CA MET A 231 0.75 -27.59 21.01
C MET A 231 1.87 -26.60 21.32
N MET A 232 1.65 -25.34 20.93
CA MET A 232 2.40 -24.18 21.39
C MET A 232 1.42 -23.15 21.96
N LYS A 233 1.59 -22.79 23.23
CA LYS A 233 0.71 -21.88 23.97
C LYS A 233 1.45 -20.63 24.42
N ASN A 234 0.69 -19.57 24.71
CA ASN A 234 1.22 -18.29 25.16
C ASN A 234 2.15 -17.63 24.14
N ILE A 235 1.85 -17.74 22.85
CA ILE A 235 2.58 -17.02 21.80
C ILE A 235 2.15 -15.56 21.87
N PRO A 236 3.01 -14.61 22.30
CA PRO A 236 2.64 -13.20 22.31
C PRO A 236 2.48 -12.71 20.88
N PHE A 237 1.54 -11.79 20.66
CA PHE A 237 1.37 -11.15 19.36
C PHE A 237 0.88 -9.71 19.51
N TYR A 238 1.14 -8.90 18.49
CA TYR A 238 0.68 -7.53 18.35
C TYR A 238 0.07 -7.33 16.97
N SER A 239 -1.02 -6.59 16.88
CA SER A 239 -1.70 -6.29 15.63
C SER A 239 -2.41 -4.94 15.70
N MET A 240 -3.02 -4.52 14.60
CA MET A 240 -3.68 -3.23 14.45
C MET A 240 -5.10 -3.41 13.93
N CYS A 241 -6.07 -2.90 14.68
CA CYS A 241 -7.49 -2.97 14.31
C CYS A 241 -7.74 -2.10 13.08
N GLU A 242 -8.26 -2.68 12.00
CA GLU A 242 -8.50 -1.98 10.73
C GLU A 242 -9.46 -0.79 10.84
N HIS A 243 -10.40 -0.80 11.79
CA HIS A 243 -11.40 0.25 11.94
C HIS A 243 -10.85 1.58 12.48
N HIS A 244 -9.75 1.52 13.24
CA HIS A 244 -9.23 2.69 13.95
C HIS A 244 -7.71 2.82 13.85
N MET A 245 -7.04 1.87 13.22
CA MET A 245 -5.59 1.74 13.19
C MET A 245 -4.99 1.82 14.61
N MET A 246 -5.66 1.18 15.57
CA MET A 246 -5.24 1.14 16.97
C MET A 246 -4.76 -0.26 17.36
N PRO A 247 -3.75 -0.38 18.24
CA PRO A 247 -3.22 -1.68 18.62
C PRO A 247 -4.25 -2.57 19.31
N PHE A 248 -4.16 -3.87 19.00
CA PHE A 248 -4.65 -4.93 19.86
C PHE A 248 -3.57 -5.99 20.01
N TRP A 249 -3.44 -6.58 21.19
CA TRP A 249 -2.36 -7.52 21.51
C TRP A 249 -2.84 -8.54 22.52
N GLY A 250 -2.13 -9.65 22.60
CA GLY A 250 -2.41 -10.68 23.59
C GLY A 250 -1.65 -11.95 23.29
N LYS A 251 -2.35 -13.08 23.34
CA LYS A 251 -1.75 -14.41 23.22
C LYS A 251 -2.51 -15.28 22.22
N VAL A 252 -1.74 -16.06 21.48
CA VAL A 252 -2.23 -17.15 20.63
C VAL A 252 -1.84 -18.49 21.24
N HIS A 253 -2.77 -19.43 21.15
CA HIS A 253 -2.59 -20.83 21.53
C HIS A 253 -2.95 -21.69 20.32
N ILE A 254 -2.00 -22.50 19.85
CA ILE A 254 -2.16 -23.34 18.67
C ILE A 254 -1.93 -24.79 19.07
N ALA A 255 -2.82 -25.67 18.64
CA ALA A 255 -2.59 -27.10 18.63
C ALA A 255 -2.94 -27.72 17.27
N TYR A 256 -2.25 -28.79 16.90
CA TYR A 256 -2.61 -29.62 15.76
C TYR A 256 -2.28 -31.08 16.02
N ILE A 257 -2.95 -31.98 15.29
CA ILE A 257 -2.62 -33.41 15.30
C ILE A 257 -2.02 -33.77 13.93
N PRO A 258 -0.74 -34.19 13.88
CA PRO A 258 -0.08 -34.56 12.64
C PRO A 258 -0.84 -35.61 11.83
N ASP A 259 -0.75 -35.51 10.50
CA ASP A 259 -1.14 -36.58 9.61
C ASP A 259 0.09 -37.13 8.86
N HIS A 260 0.15 -38.45 8.70
CA HIS A 260 1.27 -39.15 8.04
C HIS A 260 2.67 -38.71 8.53
N GLY A 261 2.83 -38.54 9.85
CA GLY A 261 4.10 -38.16 10.48
C GLY A 261 4.61 -36.76 10.11
N THR A 262 3.80 -35.89 9.51
CA THR A 262 4.24 -34.55 9.06
C THR A 262 4.13 -33.53 10.18
N ILE A 263 5.25 -32.89 10.54
CA ILE A 263 5.30 -31.84 11.56
C ILE A 263 5.94 -30.56 11.02
N ILE A 264 5.59 -29.41 11.61
CA ILE A 264 6.23 -28.12 11.31
C ILE A 264 7.33 -27.85 12.34
N GLY A 265 8.41 -27.17 11.92
CA GLY A 265 9.39 -26.64 12.86
C GLY A 265 8.71 -25.72 13.89
N LEU A 266 8.93 -25.96 15.18
CA LEU A 266 8.26 -25.22 16.27
C LEU A 266 8.45 -23.71 16.16
N SER A 267 9.62 -23.24 15.73
CA SER A 267 9.91 -21.81 15.53
C SER A 267 9.10 -21.16 14.41
N LYS A 268 8.36 -21.93 13.60
CA LYS A 268 7.54 -21.42 12.50
C LYS A 268 6.12 -21.06 12.92
N LEU A 269 5.62 -21.62 14.02
CA LEU A 269 4.33 -21.23 14.60
C LEU A 269 4.29 -19.76 15.02
N PRO A 270 5.25 -19.22 15.82
CA PRO A 270 5.24 -17.80 16.16
C PRO A 270 5.46 -16.90 14.93
N ARG A 271 6.29 -17.30 13.97
CA ARG A 271 6.47 -16.55 12.71
C ARG A 271 5.19 -16.50 11.87
N LEU A 272 4.40 -17.57 11.90
CA LEU A 272 3.09 -17.58 11.27
C LEU A 272 2.11 -16.66 12.01
N VAL A 273 2.17 -16.61 13.35
CA VAL A 273 1.40 -15.65 14.16
C VAL A 273 1.78 -14.21 13.80
N ASP A 274 3.07 -13.88 13.70
CA ASP A 274 3.54 -12.57 13.25
C ASP A 274 3.02 -12.25 11.85
N PHE A 275 3.13 -13.20 10.90
CA PHE A 275 2.64 -13.04 9.54
C PHE A 275 1.14 -12.70 9.46
N VAL A 276 0.29 -13.38 10.23
CA VAL A 276 -1.15 -13.09 10.22
C VAL A 276 -1.54 -11.84 11.00
N SER A 277 -0.66 -11.34 11.88
CA SER A 277 -0.94 -10.21 12.76
C SER A 277 -0.30 -8.89 12.31
N HIS A 278 0.78 -8.94 11.52
CA HIS A 278 1.49 -7.77 10.96
C HIS A 278 0.80 -7.20 9.71
N LYS A 279 -0.48 -6.88 9.86
CA LYS A 279 -1.37 -6.25 8.86
C LYS A 279 -2.55 -5.59 9.58
N LEU A 280 -3.29 -4.75 8.88
CA LEU A 280 -4.59 -4.29 9.37
C LEU A 280 -5.57 -5.46 9.35
N GLY A 281 -6.31 -5.68 10.43
CA GLY A 281 -7.28 -6.78 10.49
C GLY A 281 -8.18 -6.82 11.71
N LEU A 282 -8.97 -7.89 11.76
CA LEU A 282 -9.87 -8.27 12.86
C LEU A 282 -9.31 -9.49 13.61
N GLN A 283 -9.59 -9.62 14.90
CA GLN A 283 -9.12 -10.76 15.71
C GLN A 283 -9.71 -12.09 15.22
N GLU A 284 -10.96 -12.08 14.78
CA GLU A 284 -11.65 -13.19 14.14
C GLU A 284 -10.86 -13.66 12.91
N LYS A 285 -10.42 -12.70 12.08
CA LYS A 285 -9.64 -12.98 10.89
C LYS A 285 -8.24 -13.51 11.22
N VAL A 286 -7.56 -12.99 12.25
CA VAL A 286 -6.30 -13.57 12.75
C VAL A 286 -6.49 -15.04 13.11
N THR A 287 -7.58 -15.36 13.81
CA THR A 287 -7.90 -16.73 14.25
C THR A 287 -8.15 -17.66 13.05
N ASP A 288 -8.94 -17.21 12.09
CA ASP A 288 -9.27 -17.98 10.89
C ASP A 288 -8.06 -18.14 9.96
N ASP A 289 -7.29 -17.08 9.73
CA ASP A 289 -6.10 -17.10 8.87
C ASP A 289 -5.05 -18.09 9.42
N LEU A 290 -4.87 -18.20 10.74
CA LEU A 290 -3.99 -19.21 11.35
C LEU A 290 -4.42 -20.63 10.98
N VAL A 291 -5.71 -20.93 11.12
CA VAL A 291 -6.26 -22.25 10.79
C VAL A 291 -6.15 -22.54 9.30
N ILE A 292 -6.44 -21.56 8.44
CA ILE A 292 -6.32 -21.69 6.98
C ILE A 292 -4.87 -21.98 6.59
N GLN A 293 -3.91 -21.21 7.09
CA GLN A 293 -2.49 -21.38 6.76
C GLN A 293 -1.96 -22.71 7.29
N LEU A 294 -2.32 -23.12 8.51
CA LEU A 294 -1.91 -24.41 9.07
C LEU A 294 -2.49 -25.59 8.28
N ASN A 295 -3.76 -25.55 7.90
CA ASN A 295 -4.34 -26.60 7.06
C ASN A 295 -3.67 -26.65 5.68
N ARG A 296 -3.39 -25.50 5.06
CA ARG A 296 -2.68 -25.42 3.77
C ARG A 296 -1.27 -25.99 3.85
N ILE A 297 -0.52 -25.66 4.90
CA ILE A 297 0.89 -26.01 5.04
C ILE A 297 1.08 -27.47 5.50
N LEU A 298 0.25 -27.92 6.45
CA LEU A 298 0.45 -29.21 7.13
C LEU A 298 -0.52 -30.31 6.71
N ALA A 299 -1.69 -29.96 6.19
CA ALA A 299 -2.82 -30.89 6.02
C ALA A 299 -2.99 -31.84 7.23
N PRO A 300 -3.09 -31.31 8.47
CA PRO A 300 -3.14 -32.14 9.67
C PRO A 300 -4.52 -32.80 9.83
N LYS A 301 -4.62 -33.79 10.72
CA LYS A 301 -5.91 -34.41 11.08
C LYS A 301 -6.89 -33.39 11.68
N GLY A 302 -6.37 -32.33 12.28
CA GLY A 302 -7.14 -31.19 12.78
C GLY A 302 -6.25 -30.12 13.39
N VAL A 303 -6.81 -28.91 13.51
CA VAL A 303 -6.17 -27.73 14.12
C VAL A 303 -7.11 -27.14 15.17
N ALA A 304 -6.54 -26.61 16.24
CA ALA A 304 -7.21 -25.83 17.25
C ALA A 304 -6.45 -24.52 17.49
N VAL A 305 -7.15 -23.39 17.45
CA VAL A 305 -6.58 -22.06 17.70
C VAL A 305 -7.46 -21.30 18.68
N ILE A 306 -6.84 -20.69 19.69
CA ILE A 306 -7.44 -19.66 20.55
C ILE A 306 -6.60 -18.40 20.47
N VAL A 307 -7.26 -17.27 20.31
CA VAL A 307 -6.65 -15.95 20.41
C VAL A 307 -7.36 -15.21 21.53
N ASP A 308 -6.58 -14.75 22.51
CA ASP A 308 -7.02 -13.87 23.58
C ASP A 308 -6.34 -12.51 23.39
N ALA A 309 -7.11 -11.42 23.29
CA ALA A 309 -6.53 -10.11 23.07
C ALA A 309 -7.27 -8.96 23.76
N ARG A 310 -6.51 -7.92 24.06
CA ARG A 310 -6.95 -6.62 24.55
C ARG A 310 -6.91 -5.62 23.41
N HIS A 311 -7.88 -4.71 23.37
CA HIS A 311 -8.11 -3.82 22.23
C HIS A 311 -8.10 -2.36 22.66
N MET A 312 -7.13 -1.56 22.19
CA MET A 312 -7.08 -0.15 22.56
C MET A 312 -8.25 0.66 22.01
N CYS A 313 -8.87 0.24 20.92
CA CYS A 313 -10.11 0.86 20.43
C CYS A 313 -11.29 0.72 21.42
N VAL A 314 -11.24 -0.24 22.36
CA VAL A 314 -12.23 -0.46 23.43
C VAL A 314 -11.77 0.11 24.77
N GLU A 315 -10.46 0.05 25.05
CA GLU A 315 -9.91 0.40 26.36
C GLU A 315 -9.60 1.89 26.52
N MET A 316 -8.86 2.51 25.59
CA MET A 316 -8.41 3.89 25.77
C MET A 316 -9.42 4.93 25.28
N ARG A 317 -10.39 4.53 24.46
CA ARG A 317 -11.42 5.42 23.91
C ARG A 317 -12.79 4.76 23.82
N GLY A 318 -13.79 5.54 23.43
CA GLY A 318 -15.17 5.05 23.27
C GLY A 318 -15.75 4.58 24.60
N VAL A 319 -16.05 3.28 24.70
CA VAL A 319 -16.66 2.65 25.89
C VAL A 319 -15.72 2.53 27.09
N LYS A 320 -14.40 2.66 26.88
CA LYS A 320 -13.35 2.73 27.91
C LYS A 320 -13.41 1.59 28.93
N LYS A 321 -13.44 0.35 28.45
CA LYS A 321 -13.52 -0.86 29.29
C LYS A 321 -12.15 -1.46 29.51
N THR A 322 -11.42 -0.88 30.46
CA THR A 322 -10.12 -1.38 30.92
C THR A 322 -10.20 -2.85 31.31
N ASP A 323 -9.14 -3.61 31.00
CA ASP A 323 -9.00 -5.04 31.30
C ASP A 323 -10.04 -5.95 30.64
N SER A 324 -10.84 -5.42 29.71
CA SER A 324 -11.69 -6.26 28.87
C SER A 324 -10.84 -7.05 27.88
N SER A 325 -11.01 -8.37 27.87
CA SER A 325 -10.36 -9.26 26.89
C SER A 325 -11.39 -9.89 25.96
N THR A 326 -11.07 -9.94 24.67
CA THR A 326 -11.85 -10.66 23.66
C THR A 326 -11.18 -11.99 23.37
N ARG A 327 -11.97 -13.07 23.34
CA ARG A 327 -11.54 -14.42 22.98
C ARG A 327 -12.20 -14.88 21.70
N THR A 328 -11.40 -15.37 20.77
CA THR A 328 -11.85 -16.02 19.53
C THR A 328 -11.27 -17.43 19.47
N ILE A 329 -12.07 -18.40 19.04
CA ILE A 329 -11.73 -19.82 19.05
C ILE A 329 -12.10 -20.42 17.70
N ARG A 330 -11.23 -21.26 17.14
CA ARG A 330 -11.53 -22.04 15.93
C ARG A 330 -10.98 -23.46 16.04
N PHE A 331 -11.81 -24.44 15.69
CA PHE A 331 -11.48 -25.86 15.61
C PHE A 331 -11.72 -26.38 14.19
N THR A 332 -10.88 -27.31 13.72
CA THR A 332 -11.08 -28.05 12.47
C THR A 332 -10.70 -29.52 12.61
N GLY A 333 -11.23 -30.34 11.71
CA GLY A 333 -10.87 -31.76 11.62
C GLY A 333 -11.26 -32.53 12.87
N VAL A 334 -10.33 -33.33 13.41
CA VAL A 334 -10.58 -34.15 14.61
C VAL A 334 -10.93 -33.32 15.86
N PHE A 335 -10.43 -32.09 15.99
CA PHE A 335 -10.83 -31.21 17.10
C PHE A 335 -12.30 -30.79 17.02
N ASP A 336 -12.87 -30.64 15.83
CA ASP A 336 -14.29 -30.28 15.71
C ASP A 336 -15.20 -31.48 16.01
N LYS A 337 -14.74 -32.69 15.67
CA LYS A 337 -15.49 -33.94 15.79
C LYS A 337 -15.41 -34.60 17.17
N GLN A 338 -14.36 -34.34 17.95
CA GLN A 338 -14.10 -35.03 19.22
C GLN A 338 -14.11 -34.05 20.40
N PRO A 339 -15.19 -34.01 21.20
CA PRO A 339 -15.31 -33.13 22.37
C PRO A 339 -14.21 -33.33 23.42
N GLU A 340 -13.68 -34.54 23.55
CA GLU A 340 -12.62 -34.89 24.50
C GLU A 340 -11.33 -34.13 24.17
N LEU A 341 -10.95 -34.10 22.88
CA LEU A 341 -9.78 -33.35 22.41
C LEU A 341 -9.91 -31.84 22.62
N ARG A 342 -11.11 -31.28 22.42
CA ARG A 342 -11.37 -29.86 22.73
C ARG A 342 -11.19 -29.58 24.21
N THR A 343 -11.70 -30.46 25.06
CA THR A 343 -11.61 -30.34 26.51
C THR A 343 -10.16 -30.43 26.97
N GLU A 344 -9.39 -31.38 26.45
CA GLU A 344 -7.95 -31.52 26.73
C GLU A 344 -7.18 -30.24 26.35
N PHE A 345 -7.41 -29.74 25.14
CA PHE A 345 -6.79 -28.50 24.67
C PHE A 345 -7.18 -27.29 25.53
N LEU A 346 -8.47 -27.09 25.83
CA LEU A 346 -8.94 -25.98 26.66
C LEU A 346 -8.35 -26.02 28.07
N ASN A 347 -8.32 -27.19 28.71
CA ASN A 347 -7.75 -27.38 30.04
C ASN A 347 -6.23 -27.12 30.06
N SER A 348 -5.55 -27.39 28.95
CA SER A 348 -4.10 -27.19 28.86
C SER A 348 -3.67 -25.71 28.78
N ILE A 349 -4.58 -24.80 28.43
CA ILE A 349 -4.27 -23.37 28.20
C ILE A 349 -4.11 -22.61 29.53
N GLY A 350 -4.73 -23.08 30.62
CA GLY A 350 -4.75 -22.40 31.91
C GLY A 350 -5.55 -21.10 31.87
N ASP A 351 -5.85 -20.52 33.04
CA ASP A 351 -6.59 -19.27 33.10
C ASP A 351 -5.74 -18.10 32.59
N VAL A 352 -6.29 -17.33 31.64
CA VAL A 352 -5.60 -16.24 30.90
C VAL A 352 -5.07 -15.15 31.83
N ASN A 353 -5.60 -15.09 33.05
CA ASN A 353 -5.37 -14.01 34.00
C ASN A 353 -4.30 -14.30 35.06
N GLY A 354 -3.59 -15.43 35.02
CA GLY A 354 -2.50 -15.69 35.98
C GLY A 354 -2.92 -15.63 37.45
N LYS A 355 -4.21 -15.76 37.76
CA LYS A 355 -4.69 -16.03 39.10
C LYS A 355 -4.75 -17.54 39.27
N THR A 356 -3.64 -18.09 39.74
CA THR A 356 -3.59 -19.40 40.36
C THR A 356 -4.65 -19.43 41.48
N ILE A 357 -5.47 -20.48 41.53
CA ILE A 357 -6.14 -20.88 42.78
C ILE A 357 -5.12 -21.66 43.60
#